data_AF-A0A8H3GDD7-F1
#
_entry.id   AF-A0A8H3GDD7-F1
#
_cell.length_a   1.000
_cell.length_b   1.000
_cell.length_c   1.000
_cell.angle_alpha   90.00
_cell.angle_beta   90.00
_cell.angle_gamma   90.00
#
_symmetry.space_group_name_H-M   'P 1'
#
loop_
_entity.id
_entity.type
_entity.pdbx_description
1 polymer ?
#
loop_
_entity_poly.entity_id
_entity_poly.type
_entity_poly.pdbx_seq_one_letter_code
_entity_poly.pdbx_strand_id
1 'polypeptide(L)'
;MKPSRTLLQYLLKDGLTPTTRPGWLRSQNAAEHVDPIVIERGHHLFIYKHIRTNQIIYSFTRNLNNHDALKQLPFLGKKTVPARLRKDLWLPFALVEFPSPLQGLDAYRRLREFRRLHETSYPLDLITVKEGKQKGKLMNTKERGAVLMDQKANSVADLAAVLLQDEKGPSEEQAMHKERSKRYWDLVNQQKVKAGKPPTKKRINLSLGPIVNIVRIRWADLMDAEYAEAWPQSVVHHSLERSRYTAAFPAYEMVGVKEEENESGYVADPPPQEVQMENPA
;
A
#
# COMPACT_ATOMS: atom_id res chain seq x y z
N MET A 1 -49.96 -1.97 -68.05
CA MET A 1 -49.23 -3.24 -68.25
C MET A 1 -48.72 -3.73 -66.88
N LYS A 2 -48.73 -5.05 -66.66
CA LYS A 2 -48.42 -5.72 -65.38
C LYS A 2 -47.00 -5.38 -64.85
N PRO A 3 -46.75 -5.53 -63.53
CA PRO A 3 -45.61 -4.95 -62.84
C PRO A 3 -44.38 -5.89 -62.79
N SER A 4 -43.17 -5.34 -62.74
CA SER A 4 -41.96 -6.08 -62.35
C SER A 4 -41.51 -5.65 -60.95
N ARG A 5 -41.22 -6.67 -60.15
CA ARG A 5 -40.96 -6.65 -58.71
C ARG A 5 -39.81 -5.72 -58.30
N THR A 6 -40.06 -5.06 -57.18
CA THR A 6 -39.23 -4.18 -56.36
C THR A 6 -37.89 -4.79 -55.91
N LEU A 7 -36.79 -4.07 -56.15
CA LEU A 7 -35.49 -4.18 -55.45
C LEU A 7 -35.53 -3.49 -54.07
N LEU A 8 -36.61 -3.70 -53.31
CA LEU A 8 -36.78 -3.27 -51.91
C LEU A 8 -37.13 -4.47 -51.04
N GLN A 9 -36.36 -5.54 -51.18
CA GLN A 9 -36.43 -6.69 -50.27
C GLN A 9 -35.07 -7.27 -49.88
N TYR A 10 -33.98 -6.53 -50.15
CA TYR A 10 -32.64 -6.89 -49.67
C TYR A 10 -32.00 -5.74 -48.86
N LEU A 11 -32.81 -5.11 -48.01
CA LEU A 11 -32.36 -4.20 -46.95
C LEU A 11 -32.95 -4.67 -45.62
N LEU A 12 -32.32 -5.67 -45.01
CA LEU A 12 -32.31 -5.86 -43.56
C LEU A 12 -31.14 -6.79 -43.21
N LYS A 13 -30.31 -6.36 -42.25
CA LYS A 13 -28.95 -6.82 -41.90
C LYS A 13 -27.90 -6.05 -42.72
N ASP A 14 -27.24 -5.00 -42.24
CA ASP A 14 -26.92 -4.57 -40.89
C ASP A 14 -26.85 -3.04 -40.87
N GLY A 15 -27.51 -2.40 -39.91
CA GLY A 15 -27.61 -0.95 -39.80
C GLY A 15 -26.31 -0.28 -39.37
N LEU A 16 -25.41 -0.01 -40.31
CA LEU A 16 -24.23 0.84 -40.11
C LEU A 16 -24.51 2.27 -40.61
N THR A 17 -24.56 3.21 -39.69
CA THR A 17 -24.49 4.66 -39.96
C THR A 17 -23.03 5.13 -40.00
N PRO A 18 -22.64 6.07 -40.88
CA PRO A 18 -21.25 6.51 -40.99
C PRO A 18 -20.98 7.75 -40.12
N THR A 19 -20.84 7.60 -38.80
CA THR A 19 -20.35 8.69 -37.93
C THR A 19 -19.71 8.19 -36.63
N THR A 20 -18.52 7.59 -36.66
CA THR A 20 -17.68 7.54 -35.45
C THR A 20 -16.20 7.51 -35.80
N ARG A 21 -15.44 8.39 -35.16
CA ARG A 21 -13.98 8.56 -35.23
C ARG A 21 -13.27 7.23 -35.01
N PRO A 22 -12.09 6.99 -35.60
CA PRO A 22 -11.43 5.69 -35.52
C PRO A 22 -11.01 5.38 -34.08
N GLY A 23 -11.81 4.52 -33.46
CA GLY A 23 -11.48 3.83 -32.22
C GLY A 23 -10.44 2.76 -32.53
N TRP A 24 -9.31 2.87 -31.83
CA TRP A 24 -8.30 1.84 -31.61
C TRP A 24 -8.78 0.43 -31.92
N LEU A 25 -8.25 -0.10 -33.02
CA LEU A 25 -8.34 -1.50 -33.41
C LEU A 25 -7.72 -2.34 -32.29
N ARG A 26 -8.56 -2.93 -31.44
CA ARG A 26 -8.14 -3.89 -30.42
C ARG A 26 -7.72 -5.16 -31.16
N SER A 27 -6.41 -5.32 -31.35
CA SER A 27 -5.81 -6.53 -31.89
C SER A 27 -6.26 -7.73 -31.05
N GLN A 28 -6.84 -8.71 -31.73
CA GLN A 28 -7.14 -10.05 -31.21
C GLN A 28 -5.83 -10.85 -31.14
N ASN A 29 -4.91 -10.43 -30.28
CA ASN A 29 -3.88 -11.30 -29.73
C ASN A 29 -4.08 -11.29 -28.22
N ALA A 30 -5.16 -11.93 -27.79
CA ALA A 30 -5.38 -12.31 -26.41
C ALA A 30 -4.45 -13.49 -26.08
N ALA A 31 -3.15 -13.24 -26.12
CA ALA A 31 -2.24 -13.97 -25.24
C ALA A 31 -2.70 -13.60 -23.84
N GLU A 32 -3.02 -14.62 -23.05
CA GLU A 32 -3.53 -14.59 -21.70
C GLU A 32 -2.76 -13.56 -20.86
N HIS A 33 -3.28 -12.33 -20.80
CA HIS A 33 -2.86 -11.38 -19.79
C HIS A 33 -3.47 -11.91 -18.50
N VAL A 34 -2.74 -12.81 -17.84
CA VAL A 34 -3.00 -13.18 -16.45
C VAL A 34 -2.95 -11.85 -15.70
N ASP A 35 -4.11 -11.29 -15.36
CA ASP A 35 -4.17 -10.14 -14.48
C ASP A 35 -3.36 -10.55 -13.25
N PRO A 36 -2.20 -9.92 -12.97
CA PRO A 36 -1.37 -10.34 -11.86
C PRO A 36 -2.23 -10.12 -10.64
N ILE A 37 -2.65 -11.24 -10.02
CA ILE A 37 -3.36 -11.43 -8.75
C ILE A 37 -4.06 -10.13 -8.34
N VAL A 38 -5.39 -10.05 -8.42
CA VAL A 38 -6.14 -8.91 -7.83
C VAL A 38 -5.67 -8.75 -6.38
N ILE A 39 -4.69 -7.86 -6.17
CA ILE A 39 -4.13 -7.58 -4.86
C ILE A 39 -5.29 -6.87 -4.17
N GLU A 40 -6.01 -7.59 -3.32
CA GLU A 40 -6.98 -6.97 -2.43
C GLU A 40 -6.20 -5.90 -1.65
N ARG A 41 -6.43 -4.62 -2.02
CA ARG A 41 -5.69 -3.48 -1.49
C ARG A 41 -5.81 -3.52 0.03
N GLY A 42 -4.67 -3.53 0.73
CA GLY A 42 -4.65 -3.62 2.19
C GLY A 42 -3.68 -4.67 2.74
N HIS A 43 -3.24 -5.65 1.95
CA HIS A 43 -2.21 -6.58 2.40
C HIS A 43 -0.85 -5.92 2.64
N HIS A 44 -0.53 -4.88 1.88
CA HIS A 44 0.77 -4.20 1.95
C HIS A 44 0.58 -2.72 2.18
N LEU A 45 1.23 -2.21 3.22
CA LEU A 45 1.33 -0.79 3.50
C LEU A 45 2.78 -0.35 3.33
N PHE A 46 2.99 0.57 2.39
CA PHE A 46 4.27 1.19 2.13
C PHE A 46 4.35 2.52 2.87
N ILE A 47 5.40 2.69 3.65
CA ILE A 47 5.71 3.90 4.40
C ILE A 47 6.93 4.54 3.74
N TYR A 48 6.83 5.82 3.40
CA TYR A 48 7.91 6.60 2.81
C TYR A 48 8.35 7.70 3.77
N LYS A 49 9.63 8.01 3.78
CA LYS A 49 10.22 9.09 4.58
C LYS A 49 10.90 10.10 3.68
N HIS A 50 10.70 11.38 3.97
CA HIS A 50 11.48 12.45 3.38
C HIS A 50 12.87 12.52 4.01
N ILE A 51 13.92 12.38 3.22
CA ILE A 51 15.30 12.20 3.72
C ILE A 51 15.80 13.35 4.61
N ARG A 52 15.31 14.58 4.42
CA ARG A 52 15.80 15.77 5.15
C ARG A 52 14.89 16.27 6.27
N THR A 53 13.60 15.98 6.18
CA THR A 53 12.58 16.60 7.07
C THR A 53 11.87 15.56 7.90
N ASN A 54 12.16 14.27 7.71
CA ASN A 54 11.54 13.16 8.42
C ASN A 54 10.01 13.13 8.34
N GLN A 55 9.43 13.84 7.37
CA GLN A 55 8.02 13.70 7.05
C GLN A 55 7.78 12.30 6.52
N ILE A 56 6.75 11.65 7.04
CA ILE A 56 6.34 10.31 6.63
C ILE A 56 5.28 10.42 5.54
N ILE A 57 4.97 9.39 4.76
CA ILE A 57 3.77 9.28 3.90
C ILE A 57 3.39 7.81 3.82
N TYR A 58 2.09 7.52 3.88
CA TYR A 58 1.55 6.17 3.80
C TYR A 58 0.95 5.90 2.42
N SER A 59 1.11 4.70 1.87
CA SER A 59 0.54 4.33 0.58
C SER A 59 0.31 2.82 0.47
N PHE A 60 -0.72 2.39 -0.26
CA PHE A 60 -0.90 0.98 -0.63
C PHE A 60 -0.15 0.60 -1.91
N THR A 61 0.43 1.57 -2.61
CA THR A 61 1.18 1.35 -3.85
C THR A 61 2.69 1.57 -3.65
N ARG A 62 3.49 0.75 -4.34
CA ARG A 62 4.96 0.88 -4.39
C ARG A 62 5.46 2.15 -5.06
N ASN A 63 4.64 2.75 -5.91
CA ASN A 63 4.91 4.03 -6.53
C ASN A 63 4.04 5.08 -5.86
N LEU A 64 4.67 6.14 -5.35
CA LEU A 64 3.98 7.19 -4.63
C LEU A 64 3.15 8.06 -5.59
N ASN A 65 1.82 8.08 -5.41
CA ASN A 65 0.95 8.97 -6.17
C ASN A 65 1.06 10.40 -5.61
N ASN A 66 1.54 11.33 -6.43
CA ASN A 66 1.73 12.73 -6.03
C ASN A 66 0.47 13.38 -5.46
N HIS A 67 -0.71 13.13 -6.05
CA HIS A 67 -1.96 13.75 -5.61
C HIS A 67 -2.39 13.25 -4.23
N ASP A 68 -2.32 11.94 -4.01
CA ASP A 68 -2.80 11.34 -2.75
C ASP A 68 -1.81 11.57 -1.60
N ALA A 69 -0.52 11.57 -1.93
CA ALA A 69 0.55 11.80 -0.97
C ALA A 69 0.61 13.26 -0.50
N LEU A 70 0.43 14.24 -1.38
CA LEU A 70 0.39 15.66 -0.97
C LEU A 70 -0.78 15.98 -0.02
N LYS A 71 -1.92 15.28 -0.15
CA LYS A 71 -3.07 15.43 0.76
C LYS A 71 -2.79 14.97 2.19
N GLN A 72 -1.70 14.24 2.41
CA GLN A 72 -1.30 13.80 3.75
C GLN A 72 -0.47 14.84 4.48
N LEU A 73 0.06 15.86 3.79
CA LEU A 73 0.95 16.87 4.36
C LEU A 73 0.14 18.13 4.71
N PRO A 74 -0.11 18.42 5.99
CA PRO A 74 -0.73 19.68 6.40
C PRO A 74 0.25 20.86 6.21
N PHE A 75 -0.33 22.06 6.08
CA PHE A 75 0.48 23.28 6.00
C PHE A 75 0.97 23.69 7.39
N LEU A 76 2.27 23.56 7.62
CA LEU A 76 2.95 23.90 8.87
C LEU A 76 3.78 25.21 8.74
N GLY A 77 3.77 25.84 7.56
CA GLY A 77 4.47 27.09 7.29
C GLY A 77 5.06 27.15 5.88
N LYS A 78 5.79 28.23 5.59
CA LYS A 78 6.44 28.40 4.29
C LYS A 78 7.47 27.28 4.07
N LYS A 79 7.41 26.62 2.89
CA LYS A 79 8.30 25.53 2.47
C LYS A 79 8.13 24.21 3.23
N THR A 80 7.07 24.03 4.02
CA THR A 80 6.82 22.73 4.67
C THR A 80 6.17 21.72 3.74
N VAL A 81 5.29 22.20 2.85
CA VAL A 81 4.64 21.38 1.80
C VAL A 81 5.29 21.67 0.44
N PRO A 82 5.84 20.67 -0.27
CA PRO A 82 6.40 20.86 -1.60
C PRO A 82 5.28 21.00 -2.64
N ALA A 83 5.54 21.72 -3.73
CA ALA A 83 4.59 21.80 -4.85
C ALA A 83 4.39 20.46 -5.56
N ARG A 84 5.42 19.60 -5.56
CA ARG A 84 5.41 18.24 -6.13
C ARG A 84 6.41 17.37 -5.39
N LEU A 85 6.08 16.10 -5.22
CA LEU A 85 6.98 15.11 -4.66
C LEU A 85 8.09 14.78 -5.66
N ARG A 86 9.33 14.95 -5.22
CA ARG A 86 10.52 14.59 -6.00
C ARG A 86 11.00 13.20 -5.59
N LYS A 87 11.24 12.32 -6.56
CA LYS A 87 11.54 10.89 -6.34
C LYS A 87 12.83 10.65 -5.54
N ASP A 88 13.77 11.58 -5.60
CA ASP A 88 15.07 11.51 -4.92
C ASP A 88 15.00 11.86 -3.42
N LEU A 89 13.96 12.58 -3.00
CA LEU A 89 13.83 13.03 -1.61
C LEU A 89 12.96 12.11 -0.76
N TRP A 90 12.16 11.25 -1.39
CA TRP A 90 11.21 10.35 -0.74
C TRP A 90 11.70 8.91 -0.89
N LEU A 91 12.13 8.33 0.22
CA LEU A 91 12.69 6.98 0.27
C LEU A 91 11.72 6.02 0.97
N PRO A 92 11.66 4.75 0.54
CA PRO A 92 10.97 3.71 1.31
C PRO A 92 11.57 3.63 2.72
N PHE A 93 10.69 3.71 3.71
CA PHE A 93 11.04 3.71 5.13
C PHE A 93 10.71 2.35 5.76
N ALA A 94 9.50 1.87 5.52
CA ALA A 94 9.07 0.56 5.96
C ALA A 94 8.03 -0.04 5.01
N LEU A 95 7.98 -1.37 4.96
CA LEU A 95 6.90 -2.15 4.35
C LEU A 95 6.25 -2.99 5.44
N VAL A 96 4.95 -2.83 5.63
CA VAL A 96 4.14 -3.64 6.55
C VAL A 96 3.30 -4.61 5.72
N GLU A 97 3.41 -5.89 6.04
CA GLU A 97 2.64 -6.97 5.42
C GLU A 97 1.65 -7.52 6.43
N PHE A 98 0.36 -7.41 6.10
CA PHE A 98 -0.74 -7.83 6.93
C PHE A 98 -1.28 -9.19 6.50
N PRO A 99 -1.68 -10.06 7.45
CA PRO A 99 -2.34 -11.32 7.15
C PRO A 99 -3.73 -11.12 6.50
N SER A 100 -4.40 -10.01 6.80
CA SER A 100 -5.72 -9.67 6.25
C SER A 100 -5.74 -8.27 5.61
N PRO A 101 -6.37 -8.08 4.44
CA PRO A 101 -6.54 -6.76 3.82
C PRO A 101 -7.29 -5.77 4.70
N LEU A 102 -8.31 -6.25 5.42
CA LEU A 102 -9.14 -5.40 6.28
C LEU A 102 -8.33 -4.80 7.42
N GLN A 103 -7.39 -5.57 7.97
CA GLN A 103 -6.48 -5.11 9.01
C GLN A 103 -5.59 -3.99 8.48
N GLY A 104 -5.01 -4.14 7.29
CA GLY A 104 -4.16 -3.08 6.72
C GLY A 104 -4.92 -1.83 6.29
N LEU A 105 -6.17 -1.97 5.82
CA LEU A 105 -7.06 -0.83 5.55
C LEU A 105 -7.38 -0.03 6.82
N ASP A 106 -7.68 -0.74 7.91
CA ASP A 106 -7.96 -0.10 9.20
C ASP A 106 -6.70 0.55 9.80
N ALA A 107 -5.57 -0.17 9.77
CA ALA A 107 -4.28 0.36 10.20
C ALA A 107 -3.91 1.64 9.43
N TYR A 108 -4.06 1.64 8.11
CA TYR A 108 -3.81 2.83 7.29
C TYR A 108 -4.71 4.02 7.68
N ARG A 109 -6.00 3.77 7.95
CA ARG A 109 -6.92 4.80 8.41
C ARG A 109 -6.44 5.40 9.75
N ARG A 110 -6.19 4.56 10.75
CA ARG A 110 -5.75 4.99 12.09
C ARG A 110 -4.40 5.72 12.04
N LEU A 111 -3.43 5.23 11.28
CA LEU A 111 -2.12 5.88 11.12
C LEU A 111 -2.22 7.28 10.51
N ARG A 112 -3.13 7.47 9.55
CA ARG A 112 -3.38 8.80 8.97
C ARG A 112 -4.08 9.74 9.95
N GLU A 113 -4.94 9.22 10.82
CA GLU A 113 -5.57 9.98 11.90
C GLU A 113 -4.53 10.40 12.95
N PHE A 114 -3.71 9.47 13.44
CA PHE A 114 -2.64 9.76 14.40
C PHE A 114 -1.68 10.82 13.88
N ARG A 115 -1.21 10.66 12.65
CA ARG A 115 -0.37 11.67 12.01
C ARG A 115 -1.02 13.06 12.02
N ARG A 116 -2.28 13.14 11.60
CA ARG A 116 -3.00 14.42 11.57
C ARG A 116 -3.03 15.02 12.97
N LEU A 117 -3.29 14.22 14.01
CA LEU A 117 -3.28 14.66 15.40
C LEU A 117 -1.89 15.14 15.85
N HIS A 118 -0.81 14.42 15.54
CA HIS A 118 0.57 14.83 15.88
C HIS A 118 0.95 16.19 15.28
N GLU A 119 0.40 16.50 14.10
CA GLU A 119 0.71 17.74 13.39
C GLU A 119 -0.28 18.88 13.70
N THR A 120 -1.51 18.61 14.16
CA THR A 120 -2.52 19.66 14.47
C THR A 120 -2.82 19.84 15.95
N SER A 121 -2.71 18.80 16.77
CA SER A 121 -3.11 18.78 18.18
C SER A 121 -1.94 18.32 19.06
N TYR A 122 -0.82 19.02 18.98
CA TYR A 122 0.39 18.75 19.74
C TYR A 122 0.46 19.55 21.05
N PRO A 123 1.16 19.03 22.08
CA PRO A 123 1.40 19.78 23.31
C PRO A 123 2.27 21.02 23.04
N LEU A 124 1.94 22.15 23.67
CA LEU A 124 2.70 23.40 23.50
C LEU A 124 4.16 23.25 23.92
N ASP A 125 4.44 22.39 24.89
CA ASP A 125 5.79 22.11 25.38
C ASP A 125 6.75 21.67 24.26
N LEU A 126 6.23 21.00 23.22
CA LEU A 126 7.01 20.57 22.05
C LEU A 126 7.60 21.76 21.27
N ILE A 127 6.88 22.88 21.24
CA ILE A 127 7.24 24.08 20.46
C ILE A 127 7.72 25.23 21.36
N THR A 128 7.95 24.97 22.65
CA THR A 128 8.53 25.94 23.58
C THR A 128 10.03 25.77 23.68
N VAL A 129 10.73 26.89 23.74
CA VAL A 129 12.18 26.90 23.92
C VAL A 129 12.49 26.43 25.36
N LYS A 130 13.17 25.31 25.51
CA LYS A 130 13.49 24.71 26.82
C LYS A 130 14.66 25.37 27.53
N GLU A 131 15.61 25.92 26.77
CA GLU A 131 16.89 26.41 27.29
C GLU A 131 17.27 27.78 26.71
N GLY A 132 18.12 28.52 27.43
CA GLY A 132 18.65 29.81 26.99
C GLY A 132 17.77 31.02 27.33
N LYS A 133 18.13 32.18 26.74
CA LYS A 133 17.55 33.49 27.08
C LYS A 133 16.05 33.62 26.76
N GLN A 134 15.54 32.80 25.84
CA GLN A 134 14.12 32.80 25.43
C GLN A 134 13.33 31.64 26.03
N LYS A 135 13.84 31.01 27.10
CA LYS A 135 13.17 29.90 27.79
C LYS A 135 11.70 30.22 28.10
N GLY A 136 10.81 29.28 27.80
CA GLY A 136 9.36 29.41 28.02
C GLY A 136 8.63 30.19 26.93
N LYS A 137 9.33 30.80 25.96
CA LYS A 137 8.67 31.38 24.78
C LYS A 137 8.52 30.35 23.68
N LEU A 138 7.57 30.62 22.78
CA LEU A 138 7.36 29.81 21.59
C LEU A 138 8.54 29.96 20.62
N MET A 139 8.93 28.84 20.01
CA MET A 139 9.91 28.80 18.93
C MET A 139 9.47 29.65 17.73
N ASN A 140 10.48 30.11 16.98
CA ASN A 140 10.33 30.72 15.66
C ASN A 140 9.48 29.82 14.75
N THR A 141 8.64 30.41 13.89
CA THR A 141 7.84 29.71 12.87
C THR A 141 8.61 28.65 12.08
N LYS A 142 9.87 28.93 11.70
CA LYS A 142 10.72 28.00 10.97
C LYS A 142 11.13 26.79 11.82
N GLU A 143 11.56 27.03 13.06
CA GLU A 143 11.96 25.98 14.00
C GLU A 143 10.75 25.12 14.38
N ARG A 144 9.61 25.76 14.65
CA ARG A 144 8.34 25.10 14.89
C ARG A 144 7.95 24.20 13.73
N GLY A 145 7.99 24.71 12.50
CA GLY A 145 7.72 23.93 11.30
C GLY A 145 8.68 22.74 11.16
N ALA A 146 9.96 22.90 11.49
CA ALA A 146 10.94 21.82 11.45
C ALA A 146 10.65 20.72 12.48
N VAL A 147 10.33 21.09 13.73
CA VAL A 147 9.97 20.12 14.79
C VAL A 147 8.69 19.38 14.44
N LEU A 148 7.66 20.08 13.94
CA LEU A 148 6.39 19.45 13.58
C LEU A 148 6.45 18.59 12.31
N MET A 149 7.40 18.85 11.40
CA MET A 149 7.61 17.99 10.24
C MET A 149 8.28 16.65 10.60
N ASP A 150 9.03 16.59 11.71
CA ASP A 150 9.73 15.38 12.12
C ASP A 150 8.77 14.38 12.76
N GLN A 151 8.19 13.53 11.91
CA GLN A 151 7.18 12.55 12.30
C GLN A 151 7.72 11.11 12.26
N LYS A 152 9.04 10.92 12.12
CA LYS A 152 9.66 9.60 12.00
C LYS A 152 9.39 8.73 13.22
N ALA A 153 9.80 9.20 14.41
CA ALA A 153 9.63 8.46 15.65
C ALA A 153 8.14 8.21 15.97
N ASN A 154 7.32 9.26 15.82
CA ASN A 154 5.87 9.18 16.03
C ASN A 154 5.23 8.11 15.13
N SER A 155 5.58 8.04 13.85
CA SER A 155 5.02 7.05 12.93
C SER A 155 5.31 5.59 13.32
N VAL A 156 6.49 5.33 13.91
CA VAL A 156 6.86 4.01 14.39
C VAL A 156 6.06 3.67 15.65
N ALA A 157 5.99 4.60 16.60
CA ALA A 157 5.20 4.43 17.82
C ALA A 157 3.71 4.23 17.51
N ASP A 158 3.15 5.00 16.57
CA ASP A 158 1.76 4.88 16.12
C ASP A 158 1.50 3.51 15.47
N LEU A 159 2.44 3.02 14.65
CA LEU A 159 2.34 1.70 14.03
C LEU A 159 2.31 0.60 15.08
N ALA A 160 3.20 0.65 16.07
CA ALA A 160 3.19 -0.30 17.18
C ALA A 160 1.89 -0.22 17.98
N ALA A 161 1.41 0.99 18.29
CA ALA A 161 0.18 1.21 19.03
C ALA A 161 -1.06 0.65 18.31
N VAL A 162 -1.17 0.86 16.99
CA VAL A 162 -2.24 0.31 16.15
C VAL A 162 -2.24 -1.22 16.20
N LEU A 163 -1.07 -1.85 16.04
CA LEU A 163 -0.96 -3.31 16.05
C LEU A 163 -1.24 -3.91 17.43
N LEU A 164 -0.81 -3.24 18.51
CA LEU A 164 -1.10 -3.65 19.89
C LEU A 164 -2.59 -3.58 20.22
N GLN A 165 -3.29 -2.56 19.70
CA GLN A 165 -4.75 -2.47 19.84
C GLN A 165 -5.46 -3.64 19.13
N ASP A 166 -4.95 -4.07 17.99
CA ASP A 166 -5.53 -5.18 17.24
C ASP A 166 -5.28 -6.54 17.93
N GLU A 167 -4.16 -6.72 18.63
CA GLU A 167 -3.89 -7.92 19.45
C GLU A 167 -4.79 -8.02 20.69
N LYS A 168 -5.10 -6.89 21.34
CA LYS A 168 -5.95 -6.86 22.55
C LYS A 168 -7.40 -7.26 22.28
N GLY A 169 -7.75 -7.58 21.03
CA GLY A 169 -9.09 -7.92 20.61
C GLY A 169 -9.99 -6.69 20.54
N PRO A 170 -11.26 -6.85 20.10
CA PRO A 170 -12.18 -5.73 20.09
C PRO A 170 -12.28 -5.16 21.50
N SER A 171 -12.08 -3.84 21.65
CA SER A 171 -12.28 -3.18 22.94
C SER A 171 -13.65 -3.54 23.51
N GLU A 172 -13.85 -3.45 24.83
CA GLU A 172 -15.14 -3.72 25.46
C GLU A 172 -16.30 -3.00 24.74
N GLU A 173 -16.06 -1.78 24.24
CA GLU A 173 -17.01 -1.01 23.44
C GLU A 173 -17.30 -1.64 22.06
N GLN A 174 -16.29 -2.18 21.38
CA GLN A 174 -16.45 -2.86 20.10
C GLN A 174 -17.14 -4.23 20.27
N ALA A 175 -16.83 -4.96 21.35
CA ALA A 175 -17.55 -6.17 21.73
C ALA A 175 -19.02 -5.87 22.05
N MET A 176 -19.28 -4.82 22.84
CA MET A 176 -20.62 -4.31 23.15
C MET A 176 -21.38 -3.86 21.90
N HIS A 177 -20.74 -3.15 20.96
CA HIS A 177 -21.37 -2.74 19.72
C HIS A 177 -21.69 -3.93 18.82
N LYS A 178 -20.78 -4.91 18.70
CA LYS A 178 -21.01 -6.15 17.96
C LYS A 178 -22.17 -6.94 18.56
N GLU A 179 -22.25 -7.00 19.89
CA GLU A 179 -23.35 -7.65 20.59
C GLU A 179 -24.68 -6.91 20.42
N ARG A 180 -24.72 -5.58 20.55
CA ARG A 180 -25.91 -4.75 20.26
C ARG A 180 -26.39 -4.94 18.82
N SER A 181 -25.48 -4.92 17.86
CA SER A 181 -25.81 -5.15 16.45
C SER A 181 -26.29 -6.58 16.17
N LYS A 182 -25.73 -7.59 16.85
CA LYS A 182 -26.23 -8.97 16.77
C LYS A 182 -27.66 -9.06 17.31
N ARG A 183 -27.91 -8.53 18.51
CA ARG A 183 -29.25 -8.49 19.13
C ARG A 183 -30.28 -7.79 18.24
N TYR A 184 -29.90 -6.66 17.63
CA TYR A 184 -30.77 -5.95 16.68
C TYR A 184 -31.15 -6.84 15.49
N TRP A 185 -30.17 -7.49 14.86
CA TRP A 185 -30.43 -8.39 13.72
C TRP A 185 -31.24 -9.62 14.12
N ASP A 186 -31.04 -10.15 15.32
CA ASP A 186 -31.84 -11.27 15.86
C ASP A 186 -33.31 -10.85 16.02
N LEU A 187 -33.58 -9.66 16.58
CA LEU A 187 -34.93 -9.10 16.69
C LEU A 187 -35.58 -8.89 15.31
N VAL A 188 -34.84 -8.32 14.35
CA VAL A 188 -35.33 -8.11 12.98
C VAL A 188 -35.68 -9.45 12.31
N ASN A 189 -34.83 -10.47 12.48
CA ASN A 189 -35.09 -11.80 11.95
C ASN A 189 -36.31 -12.46 12.64
N GLN A 190 -36.46 -12.28 13.95
CA GLN A 190 -37.59 -12.82 14.71
C GLN A 190 -38.92 -12.18 14.27
N GLN A 191 -38.93 -10.88 13.97
CA GLN A 191 -40.11 -10.20 13.40
C GLN A 191 -40.44 -10.71 11.99
N LYS A 192 -39.43 -10.93 11.14
CA LYS A 192 -39.64 -11.48 9.78
C LYS A 192 -40.25 -12.89 9.83
N VAL A 193 -39.76 -13.74 10.72
CA VAL A 193 -40.30 -15.09 10.92
C VAL A 193 -41.77 -15.03 11.37
N LYS A 194 -42.12 -14.13 12.30
CA LYS A 194 -43.52 -13.89 12.70
C LYS A 194 -44.41 -13.40 11.55
N ALA A 195 -43.85 -12.66 10.61
CA ALA A 195 -44.53 -12.19 9.40
C ALA A 195 -44.50 -13.20 8.22
N GLY A 196 -44.07 -14.45 8.45
CA GLY A 196 -44.00 -15.50 7.42
C GLY A 196 -42.90 -15.31 6.37
N LYS A 197 -41.96 -14.38 6.57
CA LYS A 197 -40.85 -14.09 5.65
C LYS A 197 -39.57 -14.81 6.09
N PRO A 198 -38.78 -15.37 5.15
CA PRO A 198 -37.56 -16.10 5.52
C PRO A 198 -36.50 -15.17 6.14
N PRO A 199 -35.73 -15.66 7.13
CA PRO A 199 -34.66 -14.89 7.75
C PRO A 199 -33.52 -14.65 6.76
N THR A 200 -32.93 -13.45 6.80
CA THR A 200 -31.79 -13.08 5.96
C THR A 200 -30.50 -13.67 6.54
N LYS A 201 -29.97 -14.74 5.93
CA LYS A 201 -28.67 -15.31 6.29
C LYS A 201 -27.55 -14.45 5.72
N LYS A 202 -26.63 -13.94 6.57
CA LYS A 202 -25.33 -13.47 6.09
C LYS A 202 -24.54 -14.70 5.63
N ARG A 203 -24.27 -14.83 4.33
CA ARG A 203 -23.26 -15.79 3.85
C ARG A 203 -21.91 -15.24 4.26
N ILE A 204 -21.33 -15.80 5.31
CA ILE A 204 -19.90 -15.64 5.62
C ILE A 204 -19.37 -17.07 5.78
N ASN A 205 -19.12 -17.72 4.64
CA ASN A 205 -18.30 -18.93 4.64
C ASN A 205 -16.86 -18.45 4.62
N LEU A 206 -16.18 -18.53 5.75
CA LEU A 206 -14.72 -18.44 5.78
C LEU A 206 -14.21 -19.40 6.86
N SER A 207 -14.19 -20.68 6.51
CA SER A 207 -13.38 -21.67 7.19
C SER A 207 -11.92 -21.43 6.79
N LEU A 208 -11.26 -20.50 7.46
CA LEU A 208 -9.80 -20.42 7.45
C LEU A 208 -9.33 -21.06 8.75
N GLY A 209 -8.39 -22.01 8.64
CA GLY A 209 -7.74 -22.64 9.79
C GLY A 209 -6.99 -21.62 10.66
N PRO A 210 -6.16 -22.05 11.62
CA PRO A 210 -5.44 -21.13 12.50
C PRO A 210 -4.41 -20.34 11.67
N ILE A 211 -4.84 -19.24 11.08
CA ILE A 211 -3.96 -18.22 10.54
C ILE A 211 -3.28 -17.62 11.75
N VAL A 212 -2.02 -17.99 11.97
CA VAL A 212 -1.13 -17.19 12.79
C VAL A 212 -1.15 -15.79 12.19
N ASN A 213 -1.79 -14.84 12.89
CA ASN A 213 -1.98 -13.45 12.47
C ASN A 213 -0.65 -12.67 12.54
N ILE A 214 0.39 -13.18 11.91
CA ILE A 214 1.73 -12.61 11.95
C ILE A 214 1.78 -11.42 11.01
N VAL A 215 2.16 -10.27 11.56
CA VAL A 215 2.41 -9.04 10.79
C VAL A 215 3.91 -8.93 10.57
N ARG A 216 4.34 -8.81 9.31
CA ARG A 216 5.77 -8.64 9.00
C ARG A 216 6.05 -7.18 8.71
N ILE A 217 7.08 -6.64 9.35
CA ILE A 217 7.55 -5.28 9.10
C ILE A 217 8.97 -5.35 8.58
N ARG A 218 9.19 -4.78 7.40
CA ARG A 218 10.51 -4.64 6.80
C ARG A 218 10.96 -3.20 6.90
N TRP A 219 12.08 -2.97 7.57
CA TRP A 219 12.60 -1.64 7.84
C TRP A 219 13.77 -1.29 6.93
N ALA A 220 13.82 -0.05 6.43
CA ALA A 220 15.01 0.46 5.77
C ALA A 220 16.22 0.52 6.73
N ASP A 221 15.97 0.76 8.01
CA ASP A 221 16.92 0.68 9.11
C ASP A 221 16.27 -0.06 10.29
N LEU A 222 16.83 -1.20 10.70
CA LEU A 222 16.28 -2.02 11.78
C LEU A 222 16.26 -1.29 13.12
N MET A 223 17.17 -0.34 13.34
CA MET A 223 17.22 0.45 14.57
C MET A 223 16.00 1.36 14.72
N ASP A 224 15.31 1.67 13.62
CA ASP A 224 14.10 2.48 13.68
C ASP A 224 12.95 1.76 14.40
N ALA A 225 13.02 0.44 14.61
CA ALA A 225 12.03 -0.28 15.42
C ALA A 225 12.04 0.13 16.90
N GLU A 226 13.15 0.67 17.41
CA GLU A 226 13.33 1.05 18.82
C GLU A 226 12.58 2.33 19.22
N TYR A 227 12.06 3.10 18.25
CA TYR A 227 11.22 4.27 18.57
C TYR A 227 9.89 3.89 19.24
N ALA A 228 9.45 2.64 19.12
CA ALA A 228 8.30 2.13 19.84
C ALA A 228 8.75 1.44 21.14
N GLU A 229 8.07 1.76 22.24
CA GLU A 229 8.35 1.19 23.57
C GLU A 229 8.12 -0.32 23.63
N ALA A 230 7.09 -0.80 22.95
CA ALA A 230 6.73 -2.22 22.91
C ALA A 230 6.11 -2.59 21.57
N TRP A 231 6.33 -3.84 21.16
CA TRP A 231 5.72 -4.44 19.97
C TRP A 231 4.84 -5.63 20.35
N PRO A 232 3.78 -5.91 19.56
CA PRO A 232 2.97 -7.11 19.72
C PRO A 232 3.79 -8.37 19.43
N GLN A 233 3.49 -9.49 20.10
CA GLN A 233 4.25 -10.76 19.91
C GLN A 233 4.06 -11.34 18.51
N SER A 234 2.97 -10.99 17.83
CA SER A 234 2.68 -11.36 16.45
C SER A 234 3.51 -10.61 15.41
N VAL A 235 4.28 -9.58 15.80
CA VAL A 235 5.07 -8.78 14.86
C VAL A 235 6.46 -9.36 14.68
N VAL A 236 6.87 -9.53 13.42
CA VAL A 236 8.22 -9.96 13.06
C VAL A 236 8.91 -8.90 12.23
N HIS A 237 10.08 -8.46 12.70
CA HIS A 237 10.89 -7.43 12.05
C HIS A 237 11.92 -8.05 11.11
N HIS A 238 12.09 -7.44 9.95
CA HIS A 238 13.07 -7.83 8.92
C HIS A 238 13.76 -6.58 8.35
N SER A 239 14.93 -6.77 7.73
CA SER A 239 15.54 -5.71 6.93
C SER A 239 14.84 -5.59 5.58
N LEU A 240 14.64 -4.36 5.13
CA LEU A 240 14.22 -4.06 3.77
C LEU A 240 15.46 -4.05 2.86
N GLU A 241 15.36 -4.67 1.69
CA GLU A 241 16.39 -4.55 0.67
C GLU A 241 16.54 -3.08 0.23
N ARG A 242 17.79 -2.63 0.04
CA ARG A 242 18.08 -1.25 -0.33
C ARG A 242 17.53 -0.94 -1.72
N SER A 243 16.38 -0.28 -1.76
CA SER A 243 15.79 0.25 -2.98
C SER A 243 15.91 1.78 -3.01
N ARG A 244 16.40 2.35 -4.12
CA ARG A 244 16.64 3.80 -4.21
C ARG A 244 15.36 4.65 -4.22
N TYR A 245 14.34 4.28 -4.99
CA TYR A 245 13.20 5.17 -5.26
C TYR A 245 11.82 4.52 -5.18
N THR A 246 11.77 3.21 -5.29
CA THR A 246 10.53 2.43 -5.33
C THR A 246 10.60 1.41 -4.22
N ALA A 247 9.53 1.25 -3.44
CA ALA A 247 9.54 0.27 -2.37
C ALA A 247 9.79 -1.15 -2.90
N ALA A 248 10.49 -1.95 -2.08
CA ALA A 248 10.79 -3.34 -2.41
C ALA A 248 9.51 -4.13 -2.73
N PHE A 249 9.68 -5.20 -3.49
CA PHE A 249 8.60 -6.13 -3.78
C PHE A 249 8.17 -6.87 -2.49
N PRO A 250 6.85 -7.06 -2.26
CA PRO A 250 6.37 -7.93 -1.19
C PRO A 250 6.83 -9.38 -1.42
N ALA A 251 6.95 -10.17 -0.35
CA ALA A 251 7.71 -11.44 -0.39
C ALA A 251 7.14 -12.46 -1.38
N TYR A 252 5.83 -12.42 -1.62
CA TYR A 252 5.16 -13.35 -2.52
C TYR A 252 5.46 -13.05 -4.00
N GLU A 253 5.86 -11.83 -4.37
CA GLU A 253 6.20 -11.48 -5.75
C GLU A 253 7.61 -11.97 -6.14
N MET A 254 8.48 -12.24 -5.16
CA MET A 254 9.83 -12.77 -5.40
C MET A 254 9.83 -14.25 -5.81
N VAL A 255 8.76 -14.99 -5.53
CA VAL A 255 8.63 -16.43 -5.84
C VAL A 255 8.36 -16.67 -7.34
N GLY A 256 7.93 -15.63 -8.08
CA GLY A 256 7.62 -15.71 -9.51
C GLY A 256 8.77 -15.34 -10.45
N VAL A 257 9.91 -14.85 -9.93
CA VAL A 257 11.11 -14.57 -10.73
C VAL A 257 12.09 -15.71 -10.51
N LYS A 258 11.78 -16.90 -11.05
CA LYS A 258 12.86 -17.82 -11.41
C LYS A 258 13.51 -17.21 -12.65
N GLU A 259 14.75 -16.80 -12.48
CA GLU A 259 15.64 -16.49 -13.60
C GLU A 259 15.57 -17.66 -14.58
N GLU A 260 14.93 -17.45 -15.73
CA GLU A 260 15.29 -18.21 -16.92
C GLU A 260 16.74 -17.83 -17.21
N GLU A 261 17.66 -18.63 -16.67
CA GLU A 261 18.99 -18.77 -17.24
C GLU A 261 18.77 -19.23 -18.68
N ASN A 262 18.68 -18.25 -19.59
CA ASN A 262 18.91 -18.47 -21.00
C ASN A 262 20.33 -19.03 -21.10
N GLU A 263 20.44 -20.35 -21.24
CA GLU A 263 21.55 -21.01 -21.92
C GLU A 263 21.55 -20.51 -23.38
N SER A 264 21.96 -19.26 -23.59
CA SER A 264 22.45 -18.82 -24.89
C SER A 264 23.84 -19.42 -25.05
N GLY A 265 23.92 -20.52 -25.79
CA GLY A 265 25.17 -21.18 -26.14
C GLY A 265 26.16 -20.19 -26.74
N TYR A 266 27.16 -19.82 -25.94
CA TYR A 266 28.42 -19.27 -26.42
C TYR A 266 29.39 -20.46 -26.51
N VAL A 267 29.56 -20.99 -27.72
CA VAL A 267 30.65 -21.91 -28.01
C VAL A 267 31.93 -21.09 -27.95
N ALA A 268 32.75 -21.29 -26.92
CA ALA A 268 34.08 -20.73 -26.86
C ALA A 268 34.93 -21.37 -27.97
N ASP A 269 35.51 -20.55 -28.84
CA ASP A 269 36.53 -21.02 -29.78
C ASP A 269 37.69 -21.64 -28.99
N PRO A 270 38.21 -22.82 -29.39
CA PRO A 270 39.36 -23.41 -28.73
C PRO A 270 40.60 -22.53 -28.95
N PRO A 271 41.49 -22.42 -27.94
CA PRO A 271 42.69 -21.61 -28.04
C PRO A 271 43.62 -22.12 -29.16
N PRO A 272 44.38 -21.23 -29.84
CA PRO A 272 45.28 -21.63 -30.91
C PRO A 272 46.34 -22.60 -30.38
N GLN A 273 46.52 -23.72 -31.08
CA GLN A 273 47.56 -24.70 -30.77
C GLN A 273 48.95 -24.10 -31.03
N GLU A 274 49.81 -24.23 -30.04
CA GLU A 274 51.21 -23.82 -30.06
C GLU A 274 51.97 -24.67 -31.10
N VAL A 275 52.50 -24.00 -32.14
CA VAL A 275 53.29 -24.64 -33.19
C VAL A 275 54.64 -25.07 -32.59
N GLN A 276 54.81 -26.37 -32.37
CA GLN A 276 56.11 -26.95 -32.05
C GLN A 276 57.00 -26.88 -33.29
N MET A 277 58.02 -26.02 -33.25
CA MET A 277 59.12 -26.05 -34.21
C MET A 277 60.02 -27.24 -33.87
N GLU A 278 59.86 -28.35 -34.59
CA GLU A 278 60.88 -29.37 -34.66
C GLU A 278 62.01 -28.88 -35.57
N ASN A 279 63.20 -28.70 -34.98
CA ASN A 279 64.45 -28.50 -35.71
C ASN A 279 64.87 -29.81 -36.36
N PRO A 280 65.18 -29.85 -37.67
CA PRO A 280 65.98 -30.92 -38.22
C PRO A 280 67.48 -30.65 -37.99
N ALA A 281 68.20 -31.74 -37.76
CA ALA A 281 69.66 -31.82 -37.62
C ALA A 281 70.43 -31.45 -38.89
#